data_AF-A0A238DTT2-F1
#
_entry.id   AF-A0A238DTT2-F1
#
_cell.length_a   1.000
_cell.length_b   1.000
_cell.length_c   1.000
_cell.angle_alpha   90.00
_cell.angle_beta   90.00
_cell.angle_gamma   90.00
#
_symmetry.space_group_name_H-M   'P 1'
#
loop_
_entity.id
_entity.type
_entity.pdbx_description
1 polymer ?
#
loop_
_entity_poly.entity_id
_entity_poly.type
_entity_poly.pdbx_seq_one_letter_code
_entity_poly.pdbx_strand_id
1 'polypeptide(L)'
;MAYAGCWLLAAGATVASGVSFGNIFPTPKQRQKVMLILGEDQAEDYAWRMQAMMESPFGQSYPWLDMDLKIEVLEGRRFPLVVRSGGGVVESGCLEVLEKMTRGCKLVGIDPVIMFSDADEGKNNELDVFARALAAVAIRNKLGFLMAQHASQDAILNKRDDNHAGRGGTALAAATRGGWVIRGLNDKEVKAANIPEQQLAEWKVLVNAKASHKSIDKKVWLKHEKDGVLVQKWPPGIIKSAPETGYKKNTRSENKKTVNGVEYGDVPF
;
A
#
# COMPACT_ATOMS: atom_id res chain seq x y z
N MET A 1 16.43 7.05 3.93
CA MET A 1 15.24 6.82 3.09
C MET A 1 14.92 5.32 3.16
N ALA A 2 14.51 4.81 4.34
CA ALA A 2 14.58 3.37 4.67
C ALA A 2 13.29 2.81 5.31
N TYR A 3 12.17 3.53 5.25
CA TYR A 3 10.96 3.19 6.01
C TYR A 3 9.79 2.67 5.15
N ALA A 4 9.84 2.82 3.81
CA ALA A 4 8.79 2.33 2.93
C ALA A 4 8.72 0.79 2.93
N GLY A 5 9.89 0.13 2.92
CA GLY A 5 10.00 -1.32 2.92
C GLY A 5 9.37 -2.00 4.14
N CYS A 6 9.45 -1.40 5.33
CA CYS A 6 8.86 -1.97 6.55
C CYS A 6 7.33 -2.15 6.45
N TRP A 7 6.64 -1.21 5.80
CA TRP A 7 5.18 -1.28 5.67
C TRP A 7 4.73 -2.30 4.63
N LEU A 8 5.39 -2.35 3.47
CA LEU A 8 5.10 -3.35 2.45
C LEU A 8 5.37 -4.77 2.97
N LEU A 9 6.47 -4.93 3.71
CA LEU A 9 6.83 -6.19 4.35
C LEU A 9 5.77 -6.62 5.38
N ALA A 10 5.31 -5.70 6.25
CA ALA A 10 4.23 -5.97 7.20
C ALA A 10 2.91 -6.35 6.49
N ALA A 11 2.57 -5.70 5.38
CA ALA A 11 1.39 -6.03 4.58
C ALA A 11 1.50 -7.45 3.99
N GLY A 12 2.63 -7.75 3.36
CA GLY A 12 2.90 -9.05 2.75
C GLY A 12 2.92 -10.18 3.78
N ALA A 13 3.63 -9.99 4.89
CA ALA A 13 3.67 -10.93 6.00
C ALA A 13 2.29 -11.15 6.62
N THR A 14 1.47 -10.10 6.74
CA THR A 14 0.09 -10.23 7.24
C THR A 14 -0.76 -11.13 6.35
N VAL A 15 -0.64 -10.96 5.02
CA VAL A 15 -1.41 -11.74 4.05
C VAL A 15 -0.91 -13.18 3.94
N ALA A 16 0.41 -13.39 3.98
CA ALA A 16 1.03 -14.71 3.93
C ALA A 16 0.76 -15.53 5.20
N SER A 17 0.88 -14.91 6.37
CA SER A 17 0.70 -15.61 7.65
C SER A 17 -0.76 -15.81 8.04
N GLY A 18 -1.67 -14.94 7.58
CA GLY A 18 -3.03 -14.86 8.13
C GLY A 18 -3.06 -14.37 9.58
N VAL A 19 -2.03 -13.63 10.03
CA VAL A 19 -1.95 -12.94 11.33
C VAL A 19 -1.53 -11.49 11.11
N SER A 20 -1.94 -10.57 11.98
CA SER A 20 -1.57 -9.16 11.81
C SER A 20 -0.15 -8.87 12.27
N PHE A 21 0.67 -8.28 11.40
CA PHE A 21 1.96 -7.70 11.77
C PHE A 21 1.79 -6.22 12.12
N GLY A 22 2.06 -5.89 13.39
CA GLY A 22 1.94 -4.52 13.91
C GLY A 22 0.51 -3.97 13.98
N ASN A 23 -0.52 -4.80 13.78
CA ASN A 23 -1.93 -4.39 13.75
C ASN A 23 -2.23 -3.24 12.75
N ILE A 24 -1.43 -3.12 11.69
CA ILE A 24 -1.54 -2.05 10.70
C ILE A 24 -2.69 -2.32 9.73
N PHE A 25 -2.84 -3.57 9.33
CA PHE A 25 -3.78 -4.00 8.30
C PHE A 25 -4.77 -5.04 8.82
N PRO A 26 -5.99 -5.07 8.25
CA PRO A 26 -6.90 -6.18 8.46
C PRO A 26 -6.27 -7.50 8.03
N THR A 27 -6.35 -8.50 8.91
CA THR A 27 -5.88 -9.85 8.63
C THR A 27 -6.87 -10.59 7.72
N PRO A 28 -6.42 -11.24 6.64
CA PRO A 28 -7.31 -12.07 5.84
C PRO A 28 -7.75 -13.31 6.62
N LYS A 29 -8.94 -13.85 6.30
CA LYS A 29 -9.46 -15.08 6.94
C LYS A 29 -8.62 -16.32 6.63
N GLN A 30 -7.86 -16.31 5.56
CA GLN A 30 -7.06 -17.42 5.08
C GLN A 30 -5.72 -16.90 4.57
N ARG A 31 -4.67 -17.69 4.82
CA ARG A 31 -3.31 -17.48 4.31
C ARG A 31 -3.31 -17.50 2.78
N GLN A 32 -2.48 -16.67 2.17
CA GLN A 32 -2.35 -16.60 0.73
C GLN A 32 -0.89 -16.48 0.33
N LYS A 33 -0.54 -16.98 -0.87
CA LYS A 33 0.80 -16.80 -1.42
C LYS A 33 1.04 -15.34 -1.79
N VAL A 34 2.16 -14.79 -1.34
CA VAL A 34 2.59 -13.41 -1.53
C VAL A 34 3.99 -13.42 -2.13
N MET A 35 4.22 -12.49 -3.07
CA MET A 35 5.54 -12.20 -3.58
C MET A 35 5.85 -10.72 -3.36
N LEU A 36 6.98 -10.40 -2.75
CA LEU A 36 7.50 -9.03 -2.64
C LEU A 36 8.73 -8.91 -3.52
N ILE A 37 8.81 -7.85 -4.32
CA ILE A 37 9.99 -7.54 -5.14
C ILE A 37 10.51 -6.18 -4.70
N LEU A 38 11.69 -6.18 -4.08
CA LEU A 38 12.28 -5.02 -3.42
C LEU A 38 13.46 -4.51 -4.26
N GLY A 39 13.33 -3.29 -4.77
CA GLY A 39 14.27 -2.66 -5.68
C GLY A 39 15.45 -1.98 -5.00
N GLU A 40 15.21 -1.32 -3.86
CA GLU A 40 16.21 -0.48 -3.19
C GLU A 40 16.99 -1.19 -2.06
N ASP A 41 16.44 -2.25 -1.48
CA ASP A 41 17.00 -2.94 -0.31
C ASP A 41 18.00 -4.05 -0.67
N GLN A 42 18.91 -4.36 0.27
CA GLN A 42 19.76 -5.56 0.25
C GLN A 42 19.06 -6.75 0.91
N ALA A 43 19.61 -7.95 0.73
CA ALA A 43 19.04 -9.15 1.33
C ALA A 43 19.07 -9.12 2.86
N GLU A 44 20.16 -8.61 3.41
CA GLU A 44 20.41 -8.49 4.84
C GLU A 44 19.42 -7.51 5.50
N ASP A 45 19.09 -6.41 4.80
CA ASP A 45 18.15 -5.40 5.30
C ASP A 45 16.76 -5.99 5.56
N TYR A 46 16.24 -6.82 4.65
CA TYR A 46 14.92 -7.43 4.86
C TYR A 46 14.97 -8.52 5.93
N ALA A 47 16.08 -9.27 6.02
CA ALA A 47 16.23 -10.32 7.02
C ALA A 47 16.19 -9.71 8.43
N TRP A 48 16.92 -8.61 8.66
CA TRP A 48 16.88 -7.87 9.91
C TRP A 48 15.51 -7.27 10.20
N ARG A 49 14.85 -6.67 9.20
CA ARG A 49 13.48 -6.13 9.38
C ARG A 49 12.48 -7.23 9.71
N MET A 50 12.56 -8.38 9.04
CA MET A 50 11.70 -9.53 9.32
C MET A 50 11.94 -10.05 10.74
N GLN A 51 13.20 -10.23 11.13
CA GLN A 51 13.55 -10.63 12.49
C GLN A 51 12.99 -9.64 13.52
N ALA A 52 13.20 -8.34 13.33
CA ALA A 52 12.68 -7.30 14.22
C ALA A 52 11.14 -7.34 14.33
N MET A 53 10.45 -7.55 13.21
CA MET A 53 8.98 -7.72 13.22
C MET A 53 8.55 -8.97 14.00
N MET A 54 9.26 -10.09 13.84
CA MET A 54 9.00 -11.36 14.53
C MET A 54 9.28 -11.28 16.04
N GLU A 55 10.26 -10.47 16.44
CA GLU A 55 10.60 -10.19 17.85
C GLU A 55 9.69 -9.13 18.50
N SER A 56 8.90 -8.41 17.70
CA SER A 56 7.96 -7.41 18.22
C SER A 56 6.85 -8.07 19.05
N PRO A 57 6.16 -7.34 19.94
CA PRO A 57 5.03 -7.89 20.70
C PRO A 57 3.86 -8.43 19.85
N PHE A 58 3.84 -8.09 18.56
CA PHE A 58 2.85 -8.55 17.60
C PHE A 58 3.39 -9.65 16.68
N GLY A 59 4.69 -9.92 16.72
CA GLY A 59 5.35 -10.97 15.97
C GLY A 59 5.24 -12.31 16.70
N GLN A 60 5.07 -13.37 15.92
CA GLN A 60 5.37 -14.72 16.38
C GLN A 60 6.08 -15.45 15.25
N SER A 61 6.98 -16.38 15.58
CA SER A 61 7.58 -17.23 14.57
C SER A 61 6.51 -18.14 13.96
N TYR A 62 6.35 -18.04 12.62
CA TYR A 62 5.40 -18.83 11.86
C TYR A 62 6.15 -19.70 10.86
N PRO A 63 6.26 -21.02 11.09
CA PRO A 63 7.06 -21.90 10.23
C PRO A 63 6.55 -21.96 8.78
N TRP A 64 5.28 -21.59 8.56
CA TRP A 64 4.69 -21.53 7.23
C TRP A 64 4.90 -20.21 6.49
N LEU A 65 5.45 -19.18 7.15
CA LEU A 65 5.67 -17.89 6.51
C LEU A 65 6.60 -18.04 5.30
N ASP A 66 7.65 -18.86 5.44
CA ASP A 66 8.62 -19.13 4.36
C ASP A 66 8.00 -19.88 3.17
N MET A 67 6.85 -20.55 3.37
CA MET A 67 6.14 -21.24 2.29
C MET A 67 5.23 -20.31 1.48
N ASP A 68 4.67 -19.29 2.15
CA ASP A 68 3.64 -18.43 1.59
C ASP A 68 4.13 -17.01 1.30
N LEU A 69 5.28 -16.58 1.83
CA LEU A 69 5.92 -15.29 1.56
C LEU A 69 7.24 -15.50 0.80
N LYS A 70 7.26 -15.08 -0.47
CA LYS A 70 8.48 -15.02 -1.27
C LYS A 70 8.97 -13.58 -1.38
N ILE A 71 10.25 -13.35 -1.13
CA ILE A 71 10.89 -12.04 -1.27
C ILE A 71 12.00 -12.16 -2.32
N GLU A 72 11.96 -11.29 -3.32
CA GLU A 72 13.02 -11.11 -4.31
C GLU A 72 13.63 -9.73 -4.11
N VAL A 73 14.95 -9.65 -3.99
CA VAL A 73 15.68 -8.38 -3.89
C VAL A 73 16.42 -8.11 -5.20
N LEU A 74 16.34 -6.86 -5.68
CA LEU A 74 17.04 -6.43 -6.89
C LEU A 74 18.38 -5.76 -6.58
N GLU A 75 18.61 -5.35 -5.32
CA GLU A 75 19.86 -4.74 -4.85
C GLU A 75 20.27 -3.52 -5.68
N GLY A 76 19.32 -2.61 -5.92
CA GLY A 76 19.51 -1.41 -6.72
C GLY A 76 19.48 -1.64 -8.24
N ARG A 77 19.35 -2.89 -8.71
CA ARG A 77 19.12 -3.17 -10.14
C ARG A 77 17.67 -2.87 -10.50
N ARG A 78 17.47 -2.34 -11.71
CA ARG A 78 16.12 -2.02 -12.23
C ARG A 78 15.51 -3.24 -12.91
N PHE A 79 14.20 -3.40 -12.77
CA PHE A 79 13.40 -4.43 -13.42
C PHE A 79 12.25 -3.78 -14.20
N PRO A 80 12.57 -3.00 -15.26
CA PRO A 80 11.59 -2.15 -15.93
C PRO A 80 10.55 -3.01 -16.66
N LEU A 81 9.30 -2.97 -16.22
CA LEU A 81 8.16 -3.65 -16.84
C LEU A 81 7.69 -2.93 -18.11
N VAL A 82 8.02 -1.64 -18.20
CA VAL A 82 7.86 -0.83 -19.41
C VAL A 82 9.14 -0.05 -19.67
N VAL A 83 9.49 0.11 -20.94
CA VAL A 83 10.73 0.74 -21.41
C VAL A 83 10.42 1.84 -22.42
N ARG A 84 11.29 2.85 -22.53
CA ARG A 84 11.15 3.87 -23.58
C ARG A 84 11.53 3.31 -24.94
N SER A 85 10.66 3.50 -25.93
CA SER A 85 10.93 3.14 -27.32
C SER A 85 10.10 3.99 -28.27
N GLY A 86 10.70 4.41 -29.40
CA GLY A 86 9.97 5.09 -30.48
C GLY A 86 9.21 6.37 -30.08
N GLY A 87 9.71 7.13 -29.11
CA GLY A 87 9.05 8.35 -28.62
C GLY A 87 7.92 8.13 -27.61
N GLY A 88 7.68 6.88 -27.19
CA GLY A 88 6.73 6.51 -26.15
C GLY A 88 7.30 5.50 -25.16
N VAL A 89 6.40 4.86 -24.42
CA VAL A 89 6.70 3.79 -23.47
C VAL A 89 5.94 2.55 -23.91
N VAL A 90 6.62 1.41 -23.95
CA VAL A 90 6.07 0.12 -24.36
C VAL A 90 6.37 -0.94 -23.30
N GLU A 91 5.58 -2.01 -23.27
CA GLU A 91 5.85 -3.16 -22.41
C GLU A 91 7.22 -3.78 -22.73
N SER A 92 7.93 -4.22 -21.69
CA SER A 92 9.21 -4.91 -21.83
C SER A 92 9.03 -6.42 -21.67
N GLY A 93 10.06 -7.20 -22.06
CA GLY A 93 10.09 -8.64 -21.77
C GLY A 93 10.05 -8.99 -20.27
N CYS A 94 10.38 -8.05 -19.38
CA CYS A 94 10.29 -8.25 -17.93
C CYS A 94 8.85 -8.44 -17.46
N LEU A 95 7.85 -7.92 -18.19
CA LEU A 95 6.44 -8.11 -17.85
C LEU A 95 6.02 -9.59 -17.94
N GLU A 96 6.48 -10.30 -18.97
CA GLU A 96 6.22 -11.73 -19.12
C GLU A 96 6.92 -12.55 -18.03
N VAL A 97 8.15 -12.15 -17.66
CA VAL A 97 8.89 -12.75 -16.55
C VAL A 97 8.13 -12.56 -15.23
N LEU A 98 7.64 -11.34 -14.95
CA LEU A 98 6.83 -11.04 -13.77
C LEU A 98 5.56 -11.91 -13.73
N GLU A 99 4.86 -12.03 -14.86
CA GLU A 99 3.65 -12.85 -14.95
C GLU A 99 3.91 -14.32 -14.62
N LYS A 100 5.02 -14.88 -15.10
CA LYS A 100 5.45 -16.24 -14.78
C LYS A 100 5.81 -16.39 -13.29
N MET A 101 6.59 -15.47 -12.75
CA MET A 101 7.05 -15.50 -11.35
C MET A 101 5.90 -15.40 -10.35
N THR A 102 4.87 -14.63 -10.69
CA THR A 102 3.75 -14.31 -9.78
C THR A 102 2.58 -15.27 -9.89
N ARG A 103 2.69 -16.32 -10.72
CA ARG A 103 1.63 -17.32 -10.90
C ARG A 103 1.29 -18.00 -9.58
N GLY A 104 0.00 -17.98 -9.22
CA GLY A 104 -0.51 -18.58 -7.98
C GLY A 104 -0.39 -17.70 -6.74
N CYS A 105 0.27 -16.53 -6.82
CA CYS A 105 0.22 -15.51 -5.78
C CYS A 105 -1.17 -14.85 -5.75
N LYS A 106 -1.58 -14.34 -4.59
CA LYS A 106 -2.76 -13.45 -4.46
C LYS A 106 -2.39 -11.99 -4.27
N LEU A 107 -1.19 -11.74 -3.78
CA LEU A 107 -0.66 -10.39 -3.61
C LEU A 107 0.76 -10.34 -4.14
N VAL A 108 1.06 -9.29 -4.89
CA VAL A 108 2.42 -8.96 -5.32
C VAL A 108 2.75 -7.55 -4.85
N GLY A 109 3.79 -7.41 -4.05
CA GLY A 109 4.35 -6.14 -3.61
C GLY A 109 5.50 -5.71 -4.51
N ILE A 110 5.54 -4.45 -4.92
CA ILE A 110 6.71 -3.84 -5.58
C ILE A 110 7.13 -2.57 -4.84
N ASP A 111 8.43 -2.44 -4.58
CA ASP A 111 8.97 -1.27 -3.85
C ASP A 111 10.33 -0.81 -4.40
N PRO A 112 10.48 0.46 -4.80
CA PRO A 112 9.45 1.41 -5.20
C PRO A 112 9.11 1.29 -6.69
N VAL A 113 7.97 1.85 -7.11
CA VAL A 113 7.51 1.86 -8.51
C VAL A 113 8.58 2.31 -9.52
N ILE A 114 9.43 3.28 -9.18
CA ILE A 114 10.47 3.81 -10.07
C ILE A 114 11.51 2.75 -10.50
N MET A 115 11.68 1.68 -9.71
CA MET A 115 12.57 0.56 -10.05
C MET A 115 11.98 -0.38 -11.10
N PHE A 116 10.69 -0.24 -11.40
CA PHE A 116 9.92 -1.12 -12.27
C PHE A 116 9.44 -0.45 -13.56
N SER A 117 9.87 0.77 -13.87
CA SER A 117 9.40 1.51 -15.04
C SER A 117 10.39 2.55 -15.53
N ASP A 118 10.58 2.67 -16.86
CA ASP A 118 11.26 3.82 -17.49
C ASP A 118 10.31 4.98 -17.87
N ALA A 119 9.04 4.85 -17.51
CA ALA A 119 8.09 5.95 -17.67
C ALA A 119 8.54 7.18 -16.86
N ASP A 120 8.35 8.36 -17.45
CA ASP A 120 8.47 9.62 -16.72
C ASP A 120 7.28 9.72 -15.78
N GLU A 121 7.52 9.71 -14.48
CA GLU A 121 6.47 9.85 -13.49
C GLU A 121 5.66 11.15 -13.67
N GLY A 122 6.24 12.20 -14.28
CA GLY A 122 5.54 13.44 -14.62
C GLY A 122 4.59 13.33 -15.82
N LYS A 123 4.67 12.26 -16.63
CA LYS A 123 3.85 12.07 -17.82
C LYS A 123 2.76 11.03 -17.60
N ASN A 124 1.54 11.53 -17.38
CA ASN A 124 0.36 10.69 -17.12
C ASN A 124 0.13 9.58 -18.15
N ASN A 125 0.35 9.86 -19.44
CA ASN A 125 0.17 8.87 -20.50
C ASN A 125 1.19 7.72 -20.41
N GLU A 126 2.44 7.99 -20.00
CA GLU A 126 3.45 6.94 -19.84
C GLU A 126 3.19 6.10 -18.58
N LEU A 127 2.83 6.73 -17.47
CA LEU A 127 2.43 6.02 -16.24
C LEU A 127 1.16 5.18 -16.42
N ASP A 128 0.22 5.64 -17.24
CA ASP A 128 -0.98 4.88 -17.55
C ASP A 128 -0.67 3.59 -18.33
N VAL A 129 0.35 3.58 -19.21
CA VAL A 129 0.83 2.34 -19.86
C VAL A 129 1.37 1.37 -18.81
N PHE A 130 2.21 1.84 -17.88
CA PHE A 130 2.71 1.02 -16.78
C PHE A 130 1.58 0.45 -15.91
N ALA A 131 0.61 1.27 -15.53
CA ALA A 131 -0.51 0.85 -14.72
C ALA A 131 -1.39 -0.19 -15.44
N ARG A 132 -1.63 -0.02 -16.74
CA ARG A 132 -2.37 -0.98 -17.56
C ARG A 132 -1.62 -2.31 -17.71
N ALA A 133 -0.30 -2.28 -17.87
CA ALA A 133 0.53 -3.49 -17.92
C ALA A 133 0.38 -4.32 -16.62
N LEU A 134 0.47 -3.67 -15.46
CA LEU A 134 0.24 -4.33 -14.16
C LEU A 134 -1.20 -4.84 -14.02
N ALA A 135 -2.19 -4.04 -14.42
CA ALA A 135 -3.60 -4.46 -14.38
C ALA A 135 -3.84 -5.71 -15.25
N ALA A 136 -3.19 -5.80 -16.41
CA ALA A 136 -3.30 -6.95 -17.29
C ALA A 136 -2.73 -8.23 -16.62
N VAL A 137 -1.57 -8.14 -15.97
CA VAL A 137 -1.00 -9.25 -15.18
C VAL A 137 -1.91 -9.64 -14.02
N ALA A 138 -2.45 -8.65 -13.30
CA ALA A 138 -3.37 -8.86 -12.18
C ALA A 138 -4.62 -9.65 -12.60
N ILE A 139 -5.22 -9.29 -13.74
CA ILE A 139 -6.39 -9.97 -14.31
C ILE A 139 -6.03 -11.41 -14.71
N ARG A 140 -4.94 -11.60 -15.46
CA ARG A 140 -4.54 -12.94 -15.95
C ARG A 140 -4.21 -13.90 -14.81
N ASN A 141 -3.48 -13.42 -13.80
CA ASN A 141 -3.06 -14.25 -12.66
C ASN A 141 -4.06 -14.24 -11.48
N LYS A 142 -5.15 -13.46 -11.54
CA LYS A 142 -6.15 -13.30 -10.47
C LYS A 142 -5.51 -12.91 -9.13
N LEU A 143 -4.68 -11.87 -9.16
CA LEU A 143 -3.93 -11.34 -8.01
C LEU A 143 -4.14 -9.83 -7.86
N GLY A 144 -3.76 -9.28 -6.71
CA GLY A 144 -3.64 -7.84 -6.48
C GLY A 144 -2.19 -7.37 -6.48
N PHE A 145 -1.96 -6.13 -6.91
CA PHE A 145 -0.69 -5.44 -6.71
C PHE A 145 -0.78 -4.44 -5.55
N LEU A 146 0.25 -4.43 -4.71
CA LEU A 146 0.50 -3.38 -3.73
C LEU A 146 1.82 -2.70 -4.10
N MET A 147 1.76 -1.40 -4.37
CA MET A 147 2.88 -0.65 -4.92
C MET A 147 3.30 0.41 -3.93
N ALA A 148 4.59 0.44 -3.58
CA ALA A 148 5.17 1.55 -2.84
C ALA A 148 5.61 2.64 -3.82
N GLN A 149 5.12 3.85 -3.58
CA GLN A 149 5.42 5.03 -4.39
C GLN A 149 5.93 6.13 -3.47
N HIS A 150 7.08 6.69 -3.80
CA HIS A 150 7.63 7.83 -3.06
C HIS A 150 6.67 9.01 -3.13
N ALA A 151 6.53 9.75 -2.03
CA ALA A 151 5.72 10.96 -2.02
C ALA A 151 6.40 12.10 -2.78
N SER A 152 5.61 13.02 -3.33
CA SER A 152 6.15 14.26 -3.91
C SER A 152 6.76 15.12 -2.80
N GLN A 153 7.73 15.97 -3.15
CA GLN A 153 8.35 16.90 -2.18
C GLN A 153 7.30 17.81 -1.53
N ASP A 154 6.34 18.30 -2.32
CA ASP A 154 5.19 19.07 -1.83
C ASP A 154 4.40 18.30 -0.77
N ALA A 155 4.06 17.04 -1.03
CA ALA A 155 3.33 16.21 -0.08
C ALA A 155 4.10 15.96 1.23
N ILE A 156 5.42 15.83 1.16
CA ILE A 156 6.29 15.65 2.33
C ILE A 156 6.31 16.93 3.20
N LEU A 157 6.45 18.09 2.56
CA LEU A 157 6.50 19.39 3.24
C LEU A 157 5.15 19.74 3.85
N ASN A 158 4.06 19.55 3.10
CA ASN A 158 2.71 19.93 3.49
C ASN A 158 1.94 18.83 4.23
N LYS A 159 2.58 17.69 4.53
CA LYS A 159 1.96 16.55 5.24
C LYS A 159 0.63 16.13 4.61
N ARG A 160 0.57 16.09 3.28
CA ARG A 160 -0.63 15.71 2.53
C ARG A 160 -0.99 14.25 2.81
N ASP A 161 -2.28 13.97 2.97
CA ASP A 161 -2.85 12.63 3.16
C ASP A 161 -3.90 12.27 2.10
N ASP A 162 -3.97 13.04 1.02
CA ASP A 162 -4.80 12.75 -0.15
C ASP A 162 -4.11 11.77 -1.13
N ASN A 163 -4.89 11.19 -2.03
CA ASN A 163 -4.42 10.17 -2.97
C ASN A 163 -3.50 10.73 -4.07
N HIS A 164 -3.29 12.04 -4.13
CA HIS A 164 -2.33 12.70 -5.02
C HIS A 164 -1.03 13.06 -4.29
N ALA A 165 -0.78 12.51 -3.10
CA ALA A 165 0.47 12.69 -2.37
C ALA A 165 1.68 11.98 -3.01
N GLY A 166 1.44 10.96 -3.85
CA GLY A 166 2.48 10.24 -4.58
C GLY A 166 3.25 11.13 -5.57
N ARG A 167 4.49 10.77 -5.88
CA ARG A 167 5.33 11.46 -6.86
C ARG A 167 4.82 11.23 -8.27
N GLY A 168 4.85 12.28 -9.10
CA GLY A 168 4.43 12.21 -10.49
C GLY A 168 2.99 12.67 -10.71
N GLY A 169 2.42 12.25 -11.82
CA GLY A 169 1.08 12.61 -12.24
C GLY A 169 -0.02 11.80 -11.55
N THR A 170 -1.27 12.12 -11.89
CA THR A 170 -2.47 11.52 -11.30
C THR A 170 -2.81 10.13 -11.87
N ALA A 171 -2.11 9.67 -12.91
CA ALA A 171 -2.42 8.43 -13.61
C ALA A 171 -2.37 7.19 -12.71
N LEU A 172 -1.32 7.02 -11.89
CA LEU A 172 -1.21 5.90 -10.95
C LEU A 172 -2.34 5.94 -9.91
N ALA A 173 -2.56 7.11 -9.32
CA ALA A 173 -3.63 7.32 -8.35
C ALA A 173 -5.02 7.08 -8.97
N ALA A 174 -5.21 7.32 -10.26
CA ALA A 174 -6.46 7.03 -10.97
C ALA A 174 -6.64 5.53 -11.24
N ALA A 175 -5.57 4.84 -11.64
CA ALA A 175 -5.57 3.42 -11.99
C ALA A 175 -5.76 2.48 -10.79
N THR A 176 -5.40 2.91 -9.58
CA THR A 176 -5.52 2.08 -8.37
C THR A 176 -6.96 2.07 -7.82
N ARG A 177 -7.36 0.97 -7.17
CA ARG A 177 -8.67 0.86 -6.46
C ARG A 177 -8.59 1.21 -4.97
N GLY A 178 -7.38 1.21 -4.44
CA GLY A 178 -7.04 1.55 -3.07
C GLY A 178 -5.78 2.43 -3.07
N GLY A 179 -5.69 3.35 -2.11
CA GLY A 179 -4.51 4.20 -1.93
C GLY A 179 -4.32 4.53 -0.47
N TRP A 180 -3.11 4.32 0.02
CA TRP A 180 -2.74 4.65 1.38
C TRP A 180 -1.55 5.60 1.40
N VAL A 181 -1.59 6.57 2.32
CA VAL A 181 -0.51 7.53 2.53
C VAL A 181 0.02 7.37 3.94
N ILE A 182 1.33 7.14 4.06
CA ILE A 182 2.05 7.17 5.33
C ILE A 182 2.78 8.50 5.41
N ARG A 183 2.55 9.25 6.49
CA ARG A 183 3.22 10.52 6.73
C ARG A 183 3.52 10.76 8.20
N GLY A 184 4.40 11.72 8.45
CA GLY A 184 4.54 12.31 9.79
C GLY A 184 3.28 13.07 10.21
N LEU A 185 3.21 13.38 11.50
CA LEU A 185 2.11 14.15 12.09
C LEU A 185 2.14 15.59 11.57
N ASN A 186 0.96 16.20 11.43
CA ASN A 186 0.82 17.65 11.20
C ASN A 186 0.66 18.41 12.52
N ASP A 187 0.76 19.73 12.51
CA ASP A 187 0.72 20.56 13.72
C ASP A 187 -0.53 20.36 14.58
N LYS A 188 -1.69 20.12 13.93
CA LYS A 188 -2.94 19.87 14.66
C LYS A 188 -2.90 18.52 15.38
N GLU A 189 -2.36 17.51 14.72
CA GLU A 189 -2.18 16.17 15.28
C GLU A 189 -1.13 16.15 16.38
N VAL A 190 -0.02 16.88 16.23
CA VAL A 190 1.00 17.04 17.28
C VAL A 190 0.40 17.64 18.54
N LYS A 191 -0.33 18.76 18.39
CA LYS A 191 -1.01 19.42 19.51
C LYS A 191 -2.05 18.51 20.19
N ALA A 192 -2.83 17.77 19.41
CA ALA A 192 -3.83 16.85 19.94
C ALA A 192 -3.23 15.61 20.62
N ALA A 193 -2.10 15.11 20.12
CA ALA A 193 -1.49 13.87 20.56
C ALA A 193 -0.68 14.00 21.86
N ASN A 194 -0.35 15.24 22.27
CA ASN A 194 0.50 15.53 23.43
C ASN A 194 1.81 14.71 23.44
N ILE A 195 2.43 14.57 22.25
CA ILE A 195 3.69 13.84 22.07
C ILE A 195 4.85 14.83 22.28
N PRO A 196 5.86 14.51 23.10
CA PRO A 196 7.07 15.32 23.23
C PRO A 196 7.79 15.48 21.89
N GLU A 197 8.35 16.66 21.64
CA GLU A 197 9.01 17.00 20.37
C GLU A 197 10.06 15.97 19.94
N GLN A 198 10.83 15.45 20.90
CA GLN A 198 11.90 14.47 20.68
C GLN A 198 11.39 13.13 20.13
N GLN A 199 10.11 12.81 20.36
CA GLN A 199 9.50 11.56 19.91
C GLN A 199 8.76 11.72 18.58
N LEU A 200 8.54 12.93 18.06
CA LEU A 200 7.71 13.16 16.87
C LEU A 200 8.19 12.39 15.63
N ALA A 201 9.50 12.18 15.50
CA ALA A 201 10.08 11.41 14.41
C ALA A 201 9.68 9.92 14.42
N GLU A 202 9.34 9.38 15.59
CA GLU A 202 8.89 8.00 15.79
C GLU A 202 7.44 7.80 15.36
N TRP A 203 6.63 8.87 15.34
CA TRP A 203 5.20 8.74 15.07
C TRP A 203 4.88 9.00 13.60
N LYS A 204 3.93 8.21 13.09
CA LYS A 204 3.41 8.30 11.73
C LYS A 204 1.89 8.12 11.77
N VAL A 205 1.23 8.52 10.70
CA VAL A 205 -0.16 8.15 10.44
C VAL A 205 -0.26 7.50 9.07
N LEU A 206 -1.05 6.44 9.00
CA LEU A 206 -1.47 5.79 7.77
C LEU A 206 -2.92 6.21 7.51
N VAL A 207 -3.16 6.79 6.33
CA VAL A 207 -4.47 7.27 5.91
C VAL A 207 -4.89 6.52 4.66
N ASN A 208 -6.10 5.95 4.66
CA ASN A 208 -6.71 5.38 3.47
C ASN A 208 -7.23 6.52 2.58
N ALA A 209 -6.37 7.05 1.72
CA ALA A 209 -6.66 8.22 0.90
C ALA A 209 -7.60 7.91 -0.28
N LYS A 210 -7.77 6.63 -0.65
CA LYS A 210 -8.66 6.21 -1.73
C LYS A 210 -9.19 4.80 -1.46
N ALA A 211 -10.50 4.62 -1.58
CA ALA A 211 -11.16 3.33 -1.58
C ALA A 211 -12.32 3.32 -2.58
N SER A 212 -12.32 2.38 -3.54
CA SER A 212 -13.41 2.26 -4.52
C SER A 212 -14.63 1.48 -4.03
N HIS A 213 -14.46 0.56 -3.08
CA HIS A 213 -15.50 -0.40 -2.67
C HIS A 213 -15.80 -0.39 -1.17
N LYS A 214 -15.21 0.53 -0.42
CA LYS A 214 -15.43 0.73 1.03
C LYS A 214 -15.36 2.21 1.36
N SER A 215 -15.83 2.58 2.55
CA SER A 215 -15.56 3.90 3.11
C SER A 215 -14.05 4.10 3.26
N ILE A 216 -13.63 5.35 3.10
CA ILE A 216 -12.29 5.78 3.47
C ILE A 216 -12.14 5.51 4.98
N ASP A 217 -11.21 4.60 5.33
CA ASP A 217 -10.98 4.20 6.71
C ASP A 217 -10.48 5.37 7.57
N LYS A 218 -10.70 5.23 8.89
CA LYS A 218 -10.13 6.14 9.88
C LYS A 218 -8.60 6.09 9.85
N LYS A 219 -7.97 7.20 10.23
CA LYS A 219 -6.51 7.29 10.39
C LYS A 219 -6.01 6.19 11.34
N VAL A 220 -4.97 5.50 10.93
CA VAL A 220 -4.25 4.52 11.75
C VAL A 220 -2.99 5.19 12.28
N TRP A 221 -2.91 5.34 13.60
CA TRP A 221 -1.74 5.89 14.28
C TRP A 221 -0.67 4.82 14.39
N LEU A 222 0.54 5.16 13.95
CA LEU A 222 1.68 4.26 13.92
C LEU A 222 2.83 4.84 14.74
N LYS A 223 3.60 3.95 15.36
CA LYS A 223 4.85 4.28 16.04
C LYS A 223 5.96 3.36 15.53
N HIS A 224 7.13 3.93 15.24
CA HIS A 224 8.37 3.18 15.14
C HIS A 224 8.75 2.69 16.54
N GLU A 225 8.79 1.38 16.71
CA GLU A 225 9.35 0.74 17.89
C GLU A 225 10.83 0.38 17.61
N LYS A 226 11.39 -0.49 18.46
CA LYS A 226 12.75 -1.00 18.31
C LYS A 226 13.01 -1.49 16.87
N ASP A 227 14.21 -1.20 16.37
CA ASP A 227 14.69 -1.64 15.06
C ASP A 227 13.83 -1.16 13.86
N GLY A 228 13.04 -0.09 14.07
CA GLY A 228 12.28 0.59 13.00
C GLY A 228 10.97 -0.10 12.63
N VAL A 229 10.51 -1.08 13.40
CA VAL A 229 9.23 -1.75 13.18
C VAL A 229 8.08 -0.77 13.39
N LEU A 230 7.20 -0.64 12.40
CA LEU A 230 5.96 0.11 12.54
C LEU A 230 4.91 -0.74 13.25
N VAL A 231 4.31 -0.20 14.30
CA VAL A 231 3.16 -0.82 14.98
C VAL A 231 2.05 0.19 15.19
N GLN A 232 0.80 -0.27 15.19
CA GLN A 232 -0.34 0.54 15.54
C GLN A 232 -0.30 0.85 17.03
N LYS A 233 -0.26 2.14 17.35
CA LYS A 233 -0.24 2.63 18.74
C LYS A 233 -1.05 3.91 18.84
N TRP A 234 -1.72 4.09 19.96
CA TRP A 234 -2.50 5.30 20.21
C TRP A 234 -1.62 6.35 20.88
N PRO A 235 -1.59 7.60 20.39
CA PRO A 235 -0.87 8.66 21.07
C PRO A 235 -1.47 8.96 22.45
N PRO A 236 -0.66 9.43 23.42
CA PRO A 236 -1.12 9.66 24.80
C PRO A 236 -2.33 10.61 24.90
N GLY A 237 -2.36 11.67 24.10
CA GLY A 237 -3.44 12.67 24.10
C GLY A 237 -4.70 12.26 23.35
N ILE A 238 -4.70 11.12 22.64
CA ILE A 238 -5.84 10.67 21.85
C ILE A 238 -6.54 9.54 22.57
N ILE A 239 -7.71 9.85 23.13
CA ILE A 239 -8.60 8.85 23.72
C ILE A 239 -9.07 7.92 22.59
N LYS A 240 -8.93 6.60 22.79
CA LYS A 240 -9.56 5.58 21.93
C LYS A 240 -11.06 5.84 21.94
N SER A 241 -11.60 6.51 20.92
CA SER A 241 -13.01 6.33 20.62
C SER A 241 -13.18 4.88 20.19
N ALA A 242 -14.21 4.20 20.72
CA ALA A 242 -14.54 2.86 20.28
C ALA A 242 -14.54 2.82 18.75
N PRO A 243 -14.06 1.74 18.11
CA PRO A 243 -14.15 1.63 16.66
C PRO A 243 -15.62 1.74 16.28
N GLU A 244 -16.06 2.91 15.79
CA GLU A 244 -17.35 2.99 15.10
C GLU A 244 -17.23 1.99 13.96
N THR A 245 -17.91 0.86 14.09
CA THR A 245 -18.08 -0.11 13.01
C THR A 245 -18.56 0.68 11.81
N GLY A 246 -17.70 0.80 10.80
CA GLY A 246 -17.80 1.77 9.70
C GLY A 246 -18.93 1.50 8.70
N TYR A 247 -20.13 1.22 9.19
CA TYR A 247 -21.35 1.13 8.43
C TYR A 247 -22.31 2.23 8.88
N LYS A 248 -21.99 3.49 8.55
CA LYS A 248 -23.06 4.48 8.41
C LYS A 248 -23.81 4.10 7.13
N LYS A 249 -24.97 3.45 7.27
CA LYS A 249 -25.95 3.33 6.19
C LYS A 249 -26.12 4.74 5.64
N ASN A 250 -25.70 4.99 4.40
CA ASN A 250 -26.22 6.11 3.66
C ASN A 250 -27.73 5.86 3.54
N THR A 251 -28.52 6.44 4.45
CA THR A 251 -29.94 6.68 4.20
C THR A 251 -30.00 7.72 3.10
N ARG A 252 -29.70 7.30 1.87
CA ARG A 252 -30.09 8.02 0.68
C ARG A 252 -31.62 7.96 0.72
N SER A 253 -32.24 9.07 1.09
CA SER A 253 -33.67 9.26 0.91
C SER A 253 -34.02 8.80 -0.51
N GLU A 254 -34.88 7.79 -0.61
CA GLU A 254 -35.41 7.25 -1.86
C GLU A 254 -36.18 8.35 -2.61
N ASN A 255 -35.46 9.22 -3.32
CA ASN A 255 -36.07 9.95 -4.42
C ASN A 255 -36.02 9.05 -5.63
N LYS A 256 -37.03 8.18 -5.76
CA LYS A 256 -37.36 7.49 -7.01
C LYS A 256 -37.57 8.56 -8.09
N LYS A 257 -36.56 8.80 -8.92
CA LYS A 257 -36.74 9.52 -10.20
C LYS A 257 -37.29 8.54 -11.21
N THR A 258 -38.59 8.60 -11.45
CA THR A 258 -39.22 8.04 -12.63
C THR A 258 -38.77 8.84 -13.85
N VAL A 259 -38.10 8.19 -14.80
CA VAL A 259 -37.90 8.70 -16.16
C VAL A 259 -38.61 7.70 -17.08
N ASN A 260 -39.67 8.14 -17.77
CA ASN A 260 -40.43 7.38 -18.76
C ASN A 260 -41.07 6.06 -18.27
N GLY A 261 -41.47 5.97 -16.99
CA GLY A 261 -42.30 4.85 -16.50
C GLY A 261 -41.63 3.47 -16.46
N VAL A 262 -40.31 3.39 -16.61
CA VAL A 262 -39.56 2.13 -16.49
C VAL A 262 -38.79 2.12 -15.17
N GLU A 263 -39.16 1.21 -14.26
CA GLU A 263 -38.36 0.89 -13.08
C GLU A 263 -37.18 0.01 -13.49
N TYR A 264 -35.95 0.52 -13.33
CA TYR A 264 -34.74 -0.30 -13.43
C TYR A 264 -34.43 -0.87 -12.05
N GLY A 265 -34.62 -2.17 -11.88
CA GLY A 265 -34.18 -2.90 -10.70
C GLY A 265 -32.65 -2.98 -10.64
N ASP A 266 -32.10 -2.91 -9.44
CA ASP A 266 -30.67 -3.07 -9.19
C ASP A 266 -30.20 -4.43 -9.71
N VAL A 267 -29.24 -4.42 -10.64
CA VAL A 267 -28.54 -5.64 -11.08
C VAL A 267 -27.42 -5.91 -10.08
N PRO A 268 -27.42 -7.07 -9.38
CA PRO A 268 -26.35 -7.40 -8.46
C PRO A 268 -25.08 -7.76 -9.24
N PHE A 269 -23.98 -7.06 -8.94
CA PHE A 269 -22.61 -7.48 -9.24
C PHE A 269 -21.88 -7.77 -7.92
#